data_AF-A0A1I4GVH5-F1
#
_entry.id   AF-A0A1I4GVH5-F1
#
_cell.length_a   1.000
_cell.length_b   1.000
_cell.length_c   1.000
_cell.angle_alpha   90.00
_cell.angle_beta   90.00
_cell.angle_gamma   90.00
#
_symmetry.space_group_name_H-M   'P 1'
#
loop_
_entity.id
_entity.type
_entity.pdbx_description
1 polymer ?
#
loop_
_entity_poly.entity_id
_entity_poly.type
_entity_poly.pdbx_seq_one_letter_code
_entity_poly.pdbx_strand_id
1 'polypeptide(L)'
;MAIRHTPKSPRRQSAAFQRKPGLGRYNATRAEWKAAYRAARIAIGQGAEPDPATDGVFWKAQLVVAYERNGHGDRLEQPASVKLAAQRLIDEIVGAV
;
A
#
# COMPACT_ATOMS: atom_id res chain seq x y z
N MET A 1 -40.73 -45.85 -11.50
CA MET A 1 -40.18 -45.94 -10.13
C MET A 1 -38.91 -45.09 -10.03
N ALA A 2 -38.98 -44.07 -9.18
CA ALA A 2 -37.98 -43.15 -8.60
C ALA A 2 -36.58 -42.99 -9.24
N ILE A 3 -36.33 -41.80 -9.79
CA ILE A 3 -35.00 -41.21 -10.02
C ILE A 3 -34.41 -40.86 -8.65
N ARG A 4 -33.27 -41.48 -8.29
CA ARG A 4 -32.57 -41.22 -7.03
C ARG A 4 -31.86 -39.87 -7.10
N HIS A 5 -32.46 -38.84 -6.49
CA HIS A 5 -31.74 -37.62 -6.17
C HIS A 5 -30.76 -37.89 -5.03
N THR A 6 -29.47 -37.80 -5.31
CA THR A 6 -28.43 -37.77 -4.27
C THR A 6 -28.42 -36.38 -3.61
N PRO A 7 -28.32 -36.28 -2.28
CA PRO A 7 -28.27 -35.00 -1.60
C PRO A 7 -26.92 -34.33 -1.87
N LYS A 8 -26.98 -33.08 -2.35
CA LYS A 8 -25.85 -32.20 -2.58
C LYS A 8 -25.15 -31.96 -1.23
N SER A 9 -23.94 -32.51 -1.05
CA SER A 9 -23.15 -32.31 0.16
C SER A 9 -23.01 -30.81 0.47
N PRO A 10 -23.10 -30.38 1.75
CA PRO A 10 -22.97 -28.98 2.10
C PRO A 10 -21.55 -28.53 1.73
N ARG A 11 -21.46 -27.51 0.87
CA ARG A 11 -20.20 -26.82 0.60
C ARG A 11 -19.68 -26.35 1.95
N ARG A 12 -18.58 -26.95 2.43
CA ARG A 12 -17.80 -26.40 3.54
C ARG A 12 -17.52 -24.95 3.17
N GLN A 13 -18.20 -24.02 3.82
CA GLN A 13 -17.77 -22.62 3.82
C GLN A 13 -16.35 -22.65 4.37
N SER A 14 -15.37 -22.42 3.51
CA SER A 14 -14.00 -22.18 3.93
C SER A 14 -14.05 -21.04 4.93
N ALA A 15 -13.74 -21.33 6.20
CA ALA A 15 -13.56 -20.31 7.21
C ALA A 15 -12.69 -19.22 6.62
N ALA A 16 -13.20 -17.99 6.54
CA ALA A 16 -12.43 -16.86 6.05
C ALA A 16 -11.12 -16.83 6.85
N PHE A 17 -9.98 -17.00 6.16
CA PHE A 17 -8.67 -16.94 6.78
C PHE A 17 -8.58 -15.61 7.53
N GLN A 18 -8.72 -15.63 8.85
CA GLN A 18 -8.44 -14.48 9.69
C GLN A 18 -6.97 -14.18 9.53
N ARG A 19 -6.66 -13.20 8.66
CA ARG A 19 -5.30 -12.74 8.45
C ARG A 19 -4.81 -12.23 9.81
N LYS A 20 -3.62 -12.66 10.24
CA LYS A 20 -2.97 -12.08 11.43
C LYS A 20 -3.06 -10.55 11.33
N PRO A 21 -3.34 -9.82 12.43
CA PRO A 21 -3.51 -8.37 12.38
C PRO A 21 -2.25 -7.58 11.97
N GLY A 22 -1.12 -8.28 11.76
CA GLY A 22 0.10 -7.72 11.19
C GLY A 22 0.10 -7.71 9.66
N LEU A 23 0.73 -6.70 9.07
CA LEU A 23 1.05 -6.60 7.65
C LEU A 23 2.15 -7.62 7.29
N GLY A 24 1.85 -8.91 7.36
CA GLY A 24 2.74 -10.01 6.97
C GLY A 24 4.17 -9.89 7.51
N ARG A 25 5.12 -9.49 6.63
CA ARG A 25 6.58 -9.34 6.86
C ARG A 25 6.97 -8.27 7.89
N TYR A 26 6.05 -7.39 8.23
CA TYR A 26 6.28 -6.30 9.16
C TYR A 26 5.43 -6.60 10.39
N ASN A 27 6.06 -6.76 11.55
CA ASN A 27 5.41 -6.95 12.85
C ASN A 27 4.65 -5.67 13.29
N ALA A 28 3.83 -5.11 12.40
CA ALA A 28 3.04 -3.92 12.57
C ALA A 28 1.67 -4.13 11.92
N THR A 29 0.67 -3.52 12.52
CA THR A 29 -0.63 -3.30 11.91
C THR A 29 -0.53 -2.45 10.65
N ARG A 30 -1.57 -2.47 9.82
CA ARG A 30 -1.65 -1.62 8.64
C ARG A 30 -1.60 -0.12 8.98
N ALA A 31 -2.12 0.28 10.14
CA ALA A 31 -2.10 1.66 10.59
C ALA A 31 -0.69 2.12 10.95
N GLU A 32 0.04 1.31 11.72
CA GLU A 32 1.44 1.56 12.08
C GLU A 32 2.34 1.62 10.84
N TRP A 33 2.18 0.69 9.90
CA TRP A 33 2.90 0.75 8.63
C TRP A 33 2.62 2.04 7.86
N LYS A 34 1.34 2.45 7.76
CA LYS A 34 0.98 3.70 7.06
C LYS A 34 1.59 4.94 7.72
N ALA A 35 1.58 4.99 9.05
CA ALA A 35 2.17 6.09 9.80
C ALA A 35 3.70 6.13 9.61
N ALA A 36 4.37 4.99 9.82
CA ALA A 36 5.81 4.84 9.61
C ALA A 36 6.23 5.18 8.17
N TYR A 37 5.47 4.71 7.18
CA TYR A 37 5.71 5.00 5.77
C TYR A 37 5.56 6.49 5.43
N ARG A 38 4.57 7.18 5.99
CA ARG A 38 4.43 8.64 5.80
C ARG A 38 5.60 9.39 6.43
N ALA A 39 5.99 9.04 7.64
CA ALA A 39 7.10 9.68 8.35
C ALA A 39 8.44 9.44 7.62
N ALA A 40 8.69 8.21 7.17
CA ALA A 40 9.89 7.85 6.40
C ALA A 40 9.99 8.66 5.09
N ARG A 41 8.86 8.91 4.43
CA ARG A 41 8.82 9.75 3.22
C ARG A 41 9.17 11.21 3.47
N ILE A 42 8.69 11.78 4.57
CA ILE A 42 9.03 13.15 4.93
C ILE A 42 10.53 13.24 5.24
N ALA A 43 11.05 12.30 6.04
CA ALA A 43 12.46 12.28 6.41
C ALA A 43 13.38 12.16 5.18
N ILE A 44 13.12 11.20 4.29
CA ILE A 44 13.94 11.00 3.08
C ILE A 44 13.76 12.17 2.09
N GLY A 45 12.56 12.72 1.95
CA GLY A 45 12.34 13.94 1.16
C GLY A 45 13.06 15.17 1.71
N GLN A 46 13.45 15.17 2.98
CA GLN A 46 14.32 16.18 3.60
C GLN A 46 15.81 15.86 3.47
N GLY A 47 16.18 14.76 2.80
CA GLY A 47 17.56 14.33 2.59
C GLY A 47 18.12 13.42 3.67
N ALA A 48 17.29 12.88 4.58
CA ALA A 48 17.75 11.92 5.57
C ALA A 48 18.01 10.54 4.94
N GLU A 49 19.13 9.91 5.30
CA GLU A 49 19.41 8.52 4.94
C GLU A 49 18.67 7.54 5.87
N PRO A 50 18.40 6.30 5.41
CA PRO A 50 17.83 5.26 6.26
C PRO A 50 18.75 4.94 7.43
N ASP A 51 18.24 5.06 8.66
CA ASP A 51 19.02 4.87 9.88
C ASP A 51 18.68 3.53 10.53
N PRO A 52 19.62 2.56 10.58
CA PRO A 52 19.41 1.28 11.24
C PRO A 52 19.12 1.38 12.74
N ALA A 53 19.48 2.50 13.40
CA ALA A 53 19.19 2.71 14.81
C ALA A 53 17.69 2.88 15.10
N THR A 54 16.88 3.21 14.08
CA THR A 54 15.42 3.33 14.18
C THR A 54 14.67 2.00 14.02
N ASP A 55 15.34 0.90 14.39
CA ASP A 55 14.96 -0.51 14.18
C ASP A 55 13.45 -0.80 14.17
N GLY A 56 13.06 -1.78 13.34
CA GLY A 56 11.68 -2.24 13.20
C GLY A 56 10.99 -1.68 11.97
N VAL A 57 9.74 -1.22 12.14
CA VAL A 57 8.82 -0.94 11.04
C VAL A 57 9.17 0.38 10.33
N PHE A 58 9.75 1.32 11.07
CA PHE A 58 10.17 2.61 10.54
C PHE A 58 11.43 2.49 9.68
N TRP A 59 12.49 1.85 10.17
CA TRP A 59 13.69 1.59 9.39
C TRP A 59 13.38 0.87 8.06
N LYS A 60 12.52 -0.16 8.10
CA LYS A 60 12.07 -0.85 6.88
C LYS A 60 11.31 0.08 5.92
N ALA A 61 10.48 0.98 6.45
CA ALA A 61 9.81 1.97 5.64
C ALA A 61 10.79 2.96 4.99
N GLN A 62 11.86 3.36 5.69
CA GLN A 62 12.93 4.18 5.13
C GLN A 62 13.65 3.46 3.99
N LEU A 63 14.01 2.18 4.17
CA LEU A 63 14.65 1.38 3.12
C LEU A 63 13.81 1.29 1.85
N VAL A 64 12.50 1.02 2.00
CA VAL A 64 11.56 0.96 0.86
C VAL A 64 11.48 2.31 0.14
N VAL A 65 11.40 3.42 0.90
CA VAL A 65 11.30 4.76 0.30
C VAL A 65 12.61 5.17 -0.38
N ALA A 66 13.76 4.89 0.22
CA ALA A 66 15.06 5.32 -0.28
C ALA A 66 15.56 4.48 -1.47
N TYR A 67 15.33 3.16 -1.46
CA TYR A 67 15.99 2.25 -2.40
C TYR A 67 15.05 1.55 -3.37
N GLU A 68 13.86 1.15 -2.94
CA GLU A 68 12.91 0.45 -3.83
C GLU A 68 12.15 1.41 -4.74
N ARG A 69 12.18 2.72 -4.44
CA ARG A 69 11.42 3.74 -5.17
C ARG A 69 12.23 4.55 -6.19
N ASN A 70 13.54 4.34 -6.24
CA ASN A 70 14.43 4.89 -7.27
C ASN A 70 14.08 4.28 -8.63
N GLY A 71 13.04 4.80 -9.28
CA GLY A 71 12.60 4.37 -10.61
C GLY A 71 11.13 4.62 -10.91
N HIS A 72 10.27 4.74 -9.89
CA HIS A 72 8.82 4.89 -10.11
C HIS A 72 8.28 6.32 -10.01
N GLY A 73 9.14 7.30 -9.68
CA GLY A 73 8.76 8.70 -9.50
C GLY A 73 7.86 8.89 -8.28
N ASP A 74 8.32 9.65 -7.28
CA ASP A 74 7.43 9.96 -6.17
C ASP A 74 6.36 10.97 -6.63
N ARG A 75 5.09 10.51 -6.72
CA ARG A 75 3.94 11.39 -6.93
C ARG A 75 3.85 12.51 -5.89
N LEU A 76 4.46 12.41 -4.70
CA LEU A 76 4.56 13.51 -3.74
C LEU A 76 5.73 14.47 -4.01
N GLU A 77 6.82 14.04 -4.65
CA GLU A 77 7.90 14.94 -5.09
C GLU A 77 7.47 15.83 -6.25
N GLN A 78 6.46 15.40 -7.02
CA GLN A 78 5.90 16.26 -8.05
C GLN A 78 5.32 17.55 -7.42
N PRO A 79 5.75 18.73 -7.88
CA PRO A 79 5.20 20.00 -7.44
C PRO A 79 3.68 20.02 -7.56
N ALA A 80 3.01 20.78 -6.69
CA ALA A 80 1.55 20.95 -6.75
C ALA A 80 1.09 21.44 -8.13
N SER A 81 1.89 22.27 -8.80
CA SER A 81 1.65 22.74 -10.18
C SER A 81 1.60 21.59 -11.19
N VAL A 82 2.52 20.62 -11.10
CA VAL A 82 2.56 19.46 -12.00
C VAL A 82 1.35 18.56 -11.77
N LYS A 83 0.94 18.35 -10.52
CA LYS A 83 -0.27 17.59 -10.18
C LYS A 83 -1.54 18.25 -10.72
N LEU A 84 -1.64 19.57 -10.57
CA LEU A 84 -2.78 20.35 -11.06
C LEU A 84 -2.84 20.33 -12.58
N ALA A 85 -1.70 20.50 -13.26
CA ALA A 85 -1.62 20.42 -14.72
C ALA A 85 -2.01 19.03 -15.23
N ALA A 86 -1.51 17.97 -14.59
CA ALA A 86 -1.90 16.61 -14.92
C ALA A 86 -3.40 16.36 -14.70
N GLN A 87 -3.98 16.89 -13.61
CA GLN A 87 -5.42 16.77 -13.35
C GLN A 87 -6.24 17.48 -14.43
N ARG A 88 -5.86 18.71 -14.81
CA ARG A 88 -6.53 19.45 -15.90
C ARG A 88 -6.51 18.71 -17.23
N LEU A 89 -5.38 18.10 -17.59
CA LEU A 89 -5.26 17.28 -18.79
C LEU A 89 -6.18 16.05 -18.73
N ILE A 90 -6.28 15.40 -17.56
CA ILE A 90 -7.20 14.27 -17.37
C ILE A 90 -8.65 14.73 -17.53
N ASP A 91 -9.03 15.84 -16.90
CA ASP A 91 -10.38 16.39 -16.96
C ASP A 91 -10.76 16.77 -18.41
N GLU A 92 -9.80 17.31 -19.18
CA GLU A 92 -9.96 17.62 -20.61
C GLU A 92 -10.16 16.36 -21.45
N ILE A 93 -9.35 15.32 -21.25
CA ILE A 93 -9.45 14.04 -21.99
C ILE A 93 -10.74 13.29 -21.67
N VAL A 94 -11.16 13.31 -20.41
CA VAL A 94 -12.39 12.63 -19.94
C VAL A 94 -13.65 13.45 -20.30
N GLY A 95 -13.49 14.64 -20.87
CA GLY A 95 -14.61 15.48 -21.31
C GLY A 95 -15.44 16.00 -20.14
N ALA A 96 -14.84 16.17 -18.97
CA ALA A 96 -15.50 16.74 -17.80
C ALA A 96 -15.60 18.29 -17.86
N VAL A 97 -15.75 18.84 -19.07
CA VAL A 97 -15.99 20.26 -19.36
C VAL A 97 -17.41 20.42 -19.89
#